data_AF-A0A0C9WZ10-F1
#
_entry.id   AF-A0A0C9WZ10-F1
#
_cell.length_a   1.000
_cell.length_b   1.000
_cell.length_c   1.000
_cell.angle_alpha   90.00
_cell.angle_beta   90.00
_cell.angle_gamma   90.00
#
_symmetry.space_group_name_H-M   'P 1'
#
loop_
_entity.id
_entity.type
_entity.pdbx_description
1 polymer ?
#
loop_
_entity_poly.entity_id
_entity_poly.type
_entity_poly.pdbx_seq_one_letter_code
_entity_poly.pdbx_strand_id
1 'polypeptide(L)'
;MARYDPSHDKYHVQRVRKTALALARNLPSKPDLLVIELAALLHDVLDKKYVTPEEVADPYAFFLPFFESMASLHGLNMIENGRARTVTKIIDNVSWSTEKKLRANGLWNEWHNSCVELHCVQDADRLDAIGAFGILRCAAYSTVTNRPLHTPTDDPEHEHTAIQHFHDKLVRICERLKTEPGKKLGDKRHQVVSSICLNFFLDSHTRSFTVDRFSRFRG
;
A
#
# COMPACT_ATOMS: atom_id res chain seq x y z
N MET A 1 1.97 -1.59 18.37
CA MET A 1 2.79 -1.36 17.15
C MET A 1 4.10 -0.61 17.45
N ALA A 2 4.90 -1.04 18.44
CA ALA A 2 6.16 -0.38 18.80
C ALA A 2 7.42 -0.99 18.13
N ARG A 3 7.28 -2.15 17.48
CA ARG A 3 8.33 -2.84 16.71
C ARG A 3 8.21 -2.67 15.19
N TYR A 4 7.31 -1.80 14.74
CA TYR A 4 7.02 -1.61 13.32
C TYR A 4 7.99 -0.56 12.76
N ASP A 5 8.58 -0.85 11.60
CA ASP A 5 9.38 0.15 10.89
C ASP A 5 8.49 1.37 10.52
N PRO A 6 9.07 2.55 10.19
CA PRO A 6 8.30 3.73 9.82
C PRO A 6 7.35 3.54 8.63
N SER A 7 7.48 2.43 7.89
CA SER A 7 6.60 2.05 6.80
C SER A 7 5.44 1.13 7.23
N HIS A 8 5.30 0.74 8.49
CA HIS A 8 4.12 -0.02 8.95
C HIS A 8 3.62 0.50 10.31
N ASP A 9 3.78 1.80 10.55
CA ASP A 9 3.36 2.41 11.81
C ASP A 9 1.84 2.55 11.93
N LYS A 10 1.37 2.87 13.14
CA LYS A 10 -0.06 3.15 13.38
C LYS A 10 -0.61 4.27 12.48
N TYR A 11 0.25 5.15 11.97
CA TYR A 11 -0.16 6.26 11.12
C TYR A 11 -0.41 5.79 9.68
N HIS A 12 0.30 4.79 9.19
CA HIS A 12 0.01 4.09 7.93
C HIS A 12 -1.42 3.54 7.96
N VAL A 13 -1.76 2.73 8.97
CA VAL A 13 -3.11 2.17 9.12
C VAL A 13 -4.18 3.27 9.16
N GLN A 14 -3.93 4.38 9.84
CA GLN A 14 -4.87 5.51 9.86
C GLN A 14 -5.01 6.22 8.51
N ARG A 15 -3.94 6.35 7.73
CA ARG A 15 -4.00 6.92 6.37
C ARG A 15 -4.75 5.99 5.41
N VAL A 16 -4.51 4.68 5.51
CA VAL A 16 -5.24 3.66 4.74
C VAL A 16 -6.73 3.70 5.08
N ARG A 17 -7.09 3.67 6.37
CA ARG A 17 -8.49 3.83 6.81
C ARG A 17 -9.16 5.08 6.24
N LYS A 18 -8.52 6.25 6.40
CA LYS A 18 -9.08 7.52 5.92
C LYS A 18 -9.26 7.51 4.41
N THR A 19 -8.29 6.96 3.68
CA THR A 19 -8.35 6.85 2.22
C THR A 19 -9.44 5.87 1.80
N ALA A 20 -9.53 4.69 2.41
CA ALA A 20 -10.55 3.68 2.09
C ALA A 20 -11.97 4.23 2.28
N LEU A 21 -12.23 4.93 3.39
CA LEU A 21 -13.50 5.60 3.64
C LEU A 21 -13.78 6.73 2.63
N ALA A 22 -12.76 7.48 2.22
CA ALA A 22 -12.91 8.51 1.21
C ALA A 22 -13.24 7.91 -0.17
N LEU A 23 -12.59 6.81 -0.56
CA LEU A 23 -12.89 6.08 -1.79
C LEU A 23 -14.33 5.57 -1.77
N ALA A 24 -14.71 4.88 -0.69
CA ALA A 24 -16.03 4.31 -0.52
C ALA A 24 -17.18 5.33 -0.62
N ARG A 25 -16.98 6.53 -0.06
CA ARG A 25 -17.97 7.63 -0.13
C ARG A 25 -18.12 8.24 -1.52
N ASN A 26 -17.13 8.04 -2.41
CA ASN A 26 -17.13 8.56 -3.77
C ASN A 26 -17.45 7.48 -4.82
N LEU A 27 -17.88 6.29 -4.39
CA LEU A 27 -18.40 5.27 -5.29
C LEU A 27 -19.87 5.55 -5.63
N PRO A 28 -20.32 5.15 -6.84
CA PRO A 28 -21.73 5.20 -7.19
C PRO A 28 -22.57 4.18 -6.39
N SER A 29 -21.97 3.08 -5.97
CA SER A 29 -22.57 2.11 -5.06
C SER A 29 -22.47 2.56 -3.60
N LYS A 30 -23.33 2.01 -2.73
CA LYS A 30 -23.26 2.23 -1.27
C LYS A 30 -22.63 1.00 -0.60
N PRO A 31 -21.30 0.94 -0.46
CA PRO A 31 -20.63 -0.17 0.23
C PRO A 31 -20.83 -0.09 1.74
N ASP A 32 -20.57 -1.21 2.43
CA ASP A 32 -20.63 -1.24 3.89
C ASP A 32 -19.40 -0.55 4.51
N LEU A 33 -19.60 0.70 4.96
CA LEU A 33 -18.54 1.52 5.53
C LEU A 33 -17.92 0.91 6.81
N LEU A 34 -18.71 0.19 7.61
CA LEU A 34 -18.21 -0.45 8.82
C LEU A 34 -17.25 -1.59 8.48
N VAL A 35 -17.62 -2.40 7.48
CA VAL A 35 -16.76 -3.48 6.97
C VAL A 35 -15.45 -2.90 6.41
N ILE A 36 -15.52 -1.85 5.59
CA ILE A 36 -14.34 -1.18 5.03
C ILE A 36 -13.44 -0.61 6.12
N GLU A 37 -14.02 0.07 7.10
CA GLU A 37 -13.28 0.69 8.18
C GLU A 37 -12.53 -0.34 9.03
N LEU A 38 -13.21 -1.41 9.42
CA LEU A 38 -12.61 -2.46 10.23
C LEU A 38 -11.58 -3.26 9.44
N ALA A 39 -11.86 -3.61 8.19
CA ALA A 39 -10.89 -4.27 7.33
C ALA A 39 -9.63 -3.40 7.15
N ALA A 40 -9.77 -2.09 6.92
CA ALA A 40 -8.64 -1.18 6.80
C ALA A 40 -7.86 -1.00 8.13
N LEU A 41 -8.51 -1.10 9.28
CA LEU A 41 -7.83 -1.03 10.58
C LEU A 41 -7.04 -2.31 10.91
N LEU A 42 -7.56 -3.46 10.48
CA LEU A 42 -7.06 -4.78 10.87
C LEU A 42 -6.16 -5.44 9.82
N HIS A 43 -6.08 -4.90 8.60
CA HIS A 43 -5.38 -5.54 7.48
C HIS A 43 -3.92 -5.91 7.74
N ASP A 44 -3.21 -5.09 8.53
CA ASP A 44 -1.78 -5.26 8.85
C ASP A 44 -1.53 -6.03 10.16
N VAL A 45 -2.59 -6.41 10.89
CA VAL A 45 -2.45 -7.11 12.17
C VAL A 45 -1.98 -8.55 11.98
N LEU A 46 -2.39 -9.20 10.88
CA LEU A 46 -2.01 -10.57 10.53
C LEU A 46 -0.93 -10.64 9.43
N ASP A 47 -0.09 -9.61 9.29
CA ASP A 47 1.05 -9.70 8.36
C ASP A 47 1.99 -10.83 8.81
N LYS A 48 2.25 -11.78 7.90
CA LYS A 48 3.11 -12.96 8.05
C LYS A 48 4.52 -12.66 8.58
N LYS A 49 4.95 -11.40 8.54
CA LYS A 49 6.21 -10.94 9.14
C LYS A 49 6.19 -10.92 10.67
N TYR A 50 5.01 -10.87 11.30
CA TYR A 50 4.86 -10.57 12.73
C TYR A 50 4.04 -11.60 13.50
N VAL A 51 3.28 -12.45 12.82
CA VAL A 51 2.43 -13.50 13.42
C VAL A 51 2.88 -14.89 12.98
N THR A 52 2.57 -15.90 13.78
CA THR A 52 2.99 -17.27 13.48
C THR A 52 2.18 -17.85 12.31
N PRO A 53 2.70 -18.87 11.59
CA PRO A 53 1.95 -19.53 10.51
C PRO A 53 0.59 -20.06 10.95
N GLU A 54 0.46 -20.48 12.21
CA GLU A 54 -0.77 -21.00 12.82
C GLU A 54 -1.82 -19.89 12.98
N GLU A 55 -1.41 -18.68 13.39
CA GLU A 55 -2.30 -17.52 13.55
C GLU A 55 -2.80 -16.98 12.19
N VAL A 56 -1.98 -17.11 11.16
CA VAL A 56 -2.34 -16.70 9.78
C VAL A 56 -3.25 -17.71 9.10
N ALA A 57 -3.27 -18.97 9.54
CA ALA A 57 -4.02 -20.03 8.89
C ALA A 57 -5.54 -19.83 8.97
N ASP A 58 -6.03 -19.23 10.06
CA ASP A 58 -7.45 -18.88 10.21
C ASP A 58 -7.62 -17.45 10.75
N PRO A 59 -7.65 -16.44 9.86
CA PRO A 59 -7.92 -15.06 10.22
C PRO A 59 -9.24 -14.87 10.97
N TYR A 60 -10.25 -15.72 10.70
CA TYR A 60 -11.53 -15.61 11.37
C TYR A 60 -11.44 -16.06 12.83
N ALA A 61 -10.81 -17.19 13.11
CA ALA A 61 -10.58 -17.64 14.48
C ALA A 61 -9.74 -16.64 15.29
N PHE A 62 -8.73 -16.03 14.67
CA PHE A 62 -7.89 -15.03 15.32
C PHE A 62 -8.69 -13.78 15.74
N PHE A 63 -9.56 -13.26 14.87
CA PHE A 63 -10.37 -12.07 15.17
C PHE A 63 -11.70 -12.39 15.87
N LEU A 64 -12.05 -13.66 16.08
CA LEU A 64 -13.30 -14.05 16.72
C LEU A 64 -13.47 -13.43 18.13
N PRO A 65 -12.46 -13.47 19.03
CA PRO A 65 -12.57 -12.83 20.34
C PRO A 65 -12.80 -11.31 20.25
N PHE A 66 -12.20 -10.67 19.24
CA PHE A 66 -12.43 -9.25 18.97
C PHE A 66 -13.89 -9.00 18.55
N PHE A 67 -14.45 -9.77 17.63
CA PHE A 67 -15.84 -9.61 17.21
C PHE A 67 -16.85 -9.93 18.34
N GLU A 68 -16.55 -10.90 19.19
CA GLU A 68 -17.35 -11.21 20.39
C GLU A 68 -17.31 -10.07 21.42
N SER A 69 -16.13 -9.46 21.63
CA SER A 69 -16.02 -8.27 22.48
C SER A 69 -16.80 -7.08 21.93
N MET A 70 -16.82 -6.89 20.60
CA MET A 70 -17.61 -5.84 19.96
C MET A 70 -19.12 -6.06 20.13
N ALA A 71 -19.57 -7.31 20.08
CA ALA A 71 -20.96 -7.67 20.34
C ALA A 71 -21.36 -7.40 21.80
N SER A 72 -20.53 -7.84 22.76
CA SER A 72 -20.83 -7.72 24.19
C SER A 72 -20.67 -6.31 24.76
N LEU A 73 -19.64 -5.56 24.35
CA LEU A 73 -19.34 -4.22 24.88
C LEU A 73 -20.09 -3.10 24.16
N HIS A 74 -20.39 -3.28 22.88
CA HIS A 74 -20.93 -2.23 22.03
C HIS A 74 -22.26 -2.59 21.34
N GLY A 75 -22.79 -3.79 21.58
CA GLY A 75 -24.03 -4.26 20.95
C GLY A 75 -23.90 -4.49 19.43
N LEU A 76 -22.68 -4.51 18.90
CA LEU A 76 -22.42 -4.67 17.47
C LEU A 76 -22.21 -6.15 17.12
N ASN A 77 -23.31 -6.88 16.92
CA ASN A 77 -23.24 -8.29 16.54
C ASN A 77 -22.86 -8.45 15.06
N MET A 78 -21.55 -8.46 14.79
CA MET A 78 -20.99 -8.65 13.45
C MET A 78 -20.89 -10.11 13.02
N ILE A 79 -21.03 -11.04 13.96
CA ILE A 79 -20.94 -12.47 13.70
C ILE A 79 -22.23 -12.94 13.04
N GLU A 80 -23.37 -12.55 13.60
CA GLU A 80 -24.70 -12.95 13.14
C GLU A 80 -25.04 -12.37 11.76
N ASN A 81 -24.73 -11.10 11.50
CA ASN A 81 -24.98 -10.46 10.21
C ASN A 81 -23.94 -10.78 9.12
N GLY A 82 -22.97 -11.68 9.41
CA GLY A 82 -21.95 -12.13 8.47
C GLY A 82 -20.83 -11.11 8.18
N ARG A 83 -20.88 -9.89 8.72
CA ARG A 83 -19.84 -8.87 8.49
C ARG A 83 -18.46 -9.30 8.97
N ALA A 84 -18.39 -10.03 10.09
CA ALA A 84 -17.13 -10.56 10.62
C ALA A 84 -16.40 -11.43 9.59
N ARG A 85 -17.14 -12.31 8.90
CA ARG A 85 -16.58 -13.17 7.83
C ARG A 85 -16.16 -12.36 6.62
N THR A 86 -16.91 -11.33 6.26
CA THR A 86 -16.52 -10.43 5.16
C THR A 86 -15.24 -9.68 5.48
N VAL A 87 -15.12 -9.11 6.69
CA VAL A 87 -13.92 -8.40 7.14
C VAL A 87 -12.70 -9.31 7.09
N THR A 88 -12.78 -10.52 7.64
CA THR A 88 -11.64 -11.46 7.67
C THR A 88 -11.25 -11.91 6.26
N LYS A 89 -12.24 -12.14 5.39
CA LYS A 89 -11.99 -12.47 3.98
C LYS A 89 -11.31 -11.32 3.23
N ILE A 90 -11.68 -10.06 3.51
CA ILE A 90 -11.01 -8.89 2.91
C ILE A 90 -9.56 -8.81 3.39
N ILE A 91 -9.31 -8.99 4.69
CA ILE A 91 -7.97 -8.93 5.29
C ILE A 91 -7.04 -9.94 4.61
N ASP A 92 -7.50 -11.18 4.41
CA ASP A 92 -6.69 -12.22 3.75
C ASP A 92 -6.34 -11.88 2.29
N ASN A 93 -7.21 -11.11 1.62
CA ASN A 93 -7.10 -10.81 0.19
C ASN A 93 -6.54 -9.41 -0.13
N VAL A 94 -6.22 -8.58 0.88
CA VAL A 94 -5.80 -7.20 0.67
C VAL A 94 -4.40 -7.10 0.03
N SER A 95 -3.48 -7.98 0.41
CA SER A 95 -2.06 -7.89 0.05
C SER A 95 -1.83 -8.05 -1.46
N TRP A 96 -0.94 -7.22 -2.01
CA TRP A 96 -0.47 -7.31 -3.40
C TRP A 96 0.05 -8.72 -3.76
N SER A 97 0.80 -9.33 -2.84
CA SER A 97 1.40 -10.65 -3.03
C SER A 97 0.34 -11.74 -3.10
N THR A 98 -0.73 -11.63 -2.29
CA THR A 98 -1.85 -12.56 -2.32
C THR A 98 -2.61 -12.44 -3.64
N GLU A 99 -2.96 -11.23 -4.08
CA GLU A 99 -3.62 -11.05 -5.38
C GLU A 99 -2.79 -11.62 -6.54
N LYS A 100 -1.48 -11.39 -6.57
CA LYS A 100 -0.61 -11.93 -7.63
C LYS A 100 -0.62 -13.47 -7.66
N LYS A 101 -0.55 -14.12 -6.49
CA LYS A 101 -0.60 -15.58 -6.37
C LYS A 101 -1.95 -16.16 -6.78
N LEU A 102 -3.05 -15.56 -6.32
CA LEU A 102 -4.40 -16.02 -6.65
C LEU A 102 -4.68 -15.93 -8.15
N ARG A 103 -4.24 -14.85 -8.81
CA ARG A 103 -4.35 -14.72 -10.27
C ARG A 103 -3.50 -15.74 -11.01
N ALA A 104 -2.25 -15.96 -10.59
CA ALA A 104 -1.35 -16.93 -11.22
C ALA A 104 -1.88 -18.37 -11.10
N ASN A 105 -2.53 -18.70 -9.99
CA ASN A 105 -3.05 -20.04 -9.72
C ASN A 105 -4.50 -20.24 -10.22
N GLY A 106 -5.10 -19.25 -10.91
CA GLY A 106 -6.49 -19.34 -11.38
C GLY A 106 -7.54 -19.36 -10.25
N LEU A 107 -7.17 -18.97 -9.02
CA LEU A 107 -8.05 -18.93 -7.84
C LEU A 107 -8.78 -17.58 -7.69
N TRP A 108 -8.53 -16.64 -8.61
CA TRP A 108 -9.20 -15.35 -8.66
C TRP A 108 -10.63 -15.51 -9.21
N ASN A 109 -11.62 -15.43 -8.32
CA ASN A 109 -13.03 -15.70 -8.63
C ASN A 109 -13.89 -14.41 -8.68
N GLU A 110 -15.18 -14.60 -8.97
CA GLU A 110 -16.16 -13.51 -9.13
C GLU A 110 -16.31 -12.62 -7.89
N TRP A 111 -16.17 -13.17 -6.69
CA TRP A 111 -16.23 -12.37 -5.46
C TRP A 111 -15.10 -11.32 -5.41
N HIS A 112 -13.91 -11.65 -5.90
CA HIS A 112 -12.80 -10.70 -5.95
C HIS A 112 -13.04 -9.57 -6.97
N ASN A 113 -13.82 -9.83 -8.02
CA ASN A 113 -14.17 -8.84 -9.04
C ASN A 113 -15.35 -7.96 -8.62
N SER A 114 -16.25 -8.46 -7.78
CA SER A 114 -17.50 -7.78 -7.42
C SER A 114 -17.49 -7.11 -6.05
N CYS A 115 -16.61 -7.54 -5.13
CA CYS A 115 -16.56 -6.99 -3.77
C CYS A 115 -15.93 -5.59 -3.74
N VAL A 116 -16.79 -4.57 -3.69
CA VAL A 116 -16.39 -3.15 -3.64
C VAL A 116 -15.66 -2.78 -2.34
N GLU A 117 -15.99 -3.43 -1.23
CA GLU A 117 -15.31 -3.24 0.05
C GLU A 117 -13.84 -3.65 -0.03
N LEU A 118 -13.57 -4.83 -0.63
CA LEU A 118 -12.21 -5.30 -0.90
C LEU A 118 -11.46 -4.28 -1.77
N HIS A 119 -12.10 -3.79 -2.83
CA HIS A 119 -11.48 -2.85 -3.76
C HIS A 119 -11.11 -1.54 -3.07
N CYS A 120 -11.97 -1.00 -2.21
CA CYS A 120 -11.70 0.21 -1.46
C CYS A 120 -10.47 0.06 -0.54
N VAL A 121 -10.38 -1.05 0.18
CA VAL A 121 -9.27 -1.31 1.11
C VAL A 121 -7.96 -1.57 0.34
N GLN A 122 -8.01 -2.39 -0.72
CA GLN A 122 -6.85 -2.67 -1.57
C GLN A 122 -6.31 -1.42 -2.26
N ASP A 123 -7.19 -0.59 -2.82
CA ASP A 123 -6.78 0.66 -3.47
C ASP A 123 -6.20 1.62 -2.43
N ALA A 124 -6.80 1.74 -1.25
CA ALA A 124 -6.30 2.63 -0.20
C ALA A 124 -4.90 2.25 0.28
N ASP A 125 -4.65 0.96 0.53
CA ASP A 125 -3.33 0.43 0.90
C ASP A 125 -2.29 0.72 -0.19
N ARG A 126 -2.63 0.39 -1.44
CA ARG A 126 -1.79 0.65 -2.61
C ARG A 126 -1.48 2.12 -2.83
N LEU A 127 -2.48 2.98 -2.63
CA LEU A 127 -2.33 4.42 -2.79
C LEU A 127 -1.34 4.97 -1.76
N ASP A 128 -1.34 4.48 -0.51
CA ASP A 128 -0.38 4.90 0.52
C ASP A 128 1.07 4.50 0.18
N ALA A 129 1.24 3.44 -0.63
CA ALA A 129 2.55 3.02 -1.13
C ALA A 129 3.10 3.91 -2.27
N ILE A 130 2.29 4.79 -2.88
CA ILE A 130 2.71 5.69 -3.98
C ILE A 130 2.57 7.18 -3.62
N GLY A 131 3.12 8.05 -4.47
CA GLY A 131 3.17 9.49 -4.25
C GLY A 131 4.23 9.89 -3.22
N ALA A 132 4.14 11.11 -2.68
CA ALA A 132 5.17 11.67 -1.79
C ALA A 132 5.46 10.80 -0.55
N PHE A 133 4.42 10.30 0.13
CA PHE A 133 4.59 9.39 1.27
C PHE A 133 5.20 8.05 0.86
N GLY A 134 4.78 7.48 -0.27
CA GLY A 134 5.36 6.25 -0.81
C GLY A 134 6.86 6.37 -1.05
N ILE A 135 7.30 7.52 -1.58
CA ILE A 135 8.71 7.81 -1.84
C ILE A 135 9.52 7.85 -0.54
N LEU A 136 9.03 8.57 0.48
CA LEU A 136 9.68 8.64 1.78
C LEU A 136 9.73 7.28 2.49
N ARG A 137 8.66 6.48 2.40
CA ARG A 137 8.62 5.11 2.94
C ARG A 137 9.64 4.21 2.24
N CYS A 138 9.74 4.29 0.91
CA CYS A 138 10.71 3.52 0.15
C CYS A 138 12.16 3.90 0.53
N ALA A 139 12.44 5.20 0.69
CA ALA A 139 13.74 5.68 1.16
C ALA A 139 14.05 5.17 2.59
N ALA A 140 13.11 5.31 3.53
CA ALA A 140 13.28 4.84 4.91
C ALA A 140 13.51 3.32 4.99
N TYR A 141 12.75 2.53 4.23
CA TYR A 141 12.94 1.08 4.15
C TYR A 141 14.29 0.71 3.53
N SER A 142 14.73 1.48 2.51
CA SER A 142 16.05 1.27 1.88
C SER A 142 17.19 1.52 2.87
N THR A 143 17.07 2.52 3.75
CA THR A 143 18.03 2.76 4.83
C THR A 143 18.10 1.58 5.80
N VAL A 144 16.96 1.03 6.23
CA VAL A 144 16.91 -0.11 7.17
C VAL A 144 17.48 -1.39 6.55
N THR A 145 17.27 -1.59 5.25
CA THR A 145 17.73 -2.77 4.51
C THR A 145 19.12 -2.62 3.90
N ASN A 146 19.80 -1.50 4.14
CA ASN A 146 21.08 -1.12 3.53
C ASN A 146 21.08 -1.27 1.99
N ARG A 147 19.93 -0.94 1.38
CA ARG A 147 19.70 -1.02 -0.04
C ARG A 147 20.25 0.25 -0.72
N PRO A 148 21.04 0.13 -1.80
CA PRO A 148 21.49 1.29 -2.57
C PRO A 148 20.30 2.08 -3.15
N LEU A 149 20.39 3.41 -3.14
CA LEU A 149 19.33 4.24 -3.75
C LEU A 149 19.36 4.13 -5.28
N HIS A 150 20.55 4.10 -5.86
CA HIS A 150 20.81 4.01 -7.29
C HIS A 150 22.19 3.40 -7.52
N THR A 151 22.33 2.61 -8.59
CA THR A 151 23.59 2.09 -9.10
C THR A 151 23.58 2.18 -10.63
N PRO A 152 24.76 2.20 -11.28
CA PRO A 152 24.88 2.06 -12.73
C PRO A 152 24.13 0.82 -13.26
N THR A 153 23.69 0.84 -14.52
CA THR A 153 22.92 -0.26 -15.12
C THR A 153 23.69 -1.57 -15.27
N ASP A 154 25.02 -1.51 -15.26
CA ASP A 154 25.94 -2.64 -15.32
C ASP A 154 26.29 -3.21 -13.93
N ASP A 155 25.80 -2.59 -12.85
CA ASP A 155 26.03 -3.06 -11.49
C ASP A 155 25.09 -4.24 -11.14
N PRO A 156 25.59 -5.35 -10.57
CA PRO A 156 24.76 -6.48 -10.14
C PRO A 156 23.64 -6.10 -9.15
N GLU A 157 23.82 -5.03 -8.36
CA GLU A 157 22.84 -4.54 -7.39
C GLU A 157 21.76 -3.65 -8.02
N HIS A 158 21.81 -3.38 -9.33
CA HIS A 158 20.85 -2.50 -10.02
C HIS A 158 19.40 -2.92 -9.82
N GLU A 159 19.11 -4.21 -9.92
CA GLU A 159 17.78 -4.79 -9.67
C GLU A 159 17.29 -4.63 -8.23
N HIS A 160 18.20 -4.33 -7.31
CA HIS A 160 17.91 -4.22 -5.89
C HIS A 160 17.86 -2.77 -5.42
N THR A 161 18.02 -1.78 -6.28
CA THR A 161 18.00 -0.36 -5.89
C THR A 161 16.61 0.16 -5.48
N ALA A 162 16.58 1.27 -4.74
CA ALA A 162 15.33 1.99 -4.45
C ALA A 162 14.66 2.47 -5.76
N ILE A 163 15.44 2.99 -6.72
CA ILE A 163 14.94 3.45 -8.03
C ILE A 163 14.35 2.33 -8.86
N GLN A 164 15.02 1.20 -8.94
CA GLN A 164 14.46 0.07 -9.66
C GLN A 164 13.16 -0.42 -8.99
N HIS A 165 13.05 -0.34 -7.66
CA HIS A 165 11.80 -0.61 -6.96
C HIS A 165 10.65 0.35 -7.34
N PHE A 166 10.95 1.63 -7.60
CA PHE A 166 9.96 2.57 -8.14
C PHE A 166 9.43 2.09 -9.50
N HIS A 167 10.32 1.71 -10.41
CA HIS A 167 9.96 1.24 -11.76
C HIS A 167 9.22 -0.11 -11.77
N ASP A 168 9.69 -1.08 -11.00
CA ASP A 168 9.15 -2.44 -11.01
C ASP A 168 7.77 -2.53 -10.35
N LYS A 169 7.59 -1.77 -9.27
CA LYS A 169 6.41 -1.91 -8.41
C LYS A 169 5.56 -0.66 -8.40
N LEU A 170 6.12 0.49 -8.06
CA LEU A 170 5.33 1.69 -7.74
C LEU A 170 4.66 2.31 -8.98
N VAL A 171 5.29 2.22 -10.15
CA VAL A 171 4.67 2.60 -11.44
C VAL A 171 3.47 1.69 -11.76
N ARG A 172 3.62 0.37 -11.57
CA ARG A 172 2.59 -0.63 -11.90
C ARG A 172 1.39 -0.64 -10.94
N ILE A 173 1.50 0.02 -9.79
CA ILE A 173 0.40 0.08 -8.82
C ILE A 173 -0.83 0.77 -9.41
N CYS A 174 -0.64 1.84 -10.19
CA CYS A 174 -1.75 2.63 -10.74
C CYS A 174 -2.60 1.82 -11.72
N GLU A 175 -1.97 0.92 -12.49
CA GLU A 175 -2.65 0.01 -13.43
C GLU A 175 -3.53 -1.03 -12.72
N ARG A 176 -3.31 -1.26 -11.43
CA ARG A 176 -4.00 -2.28 -10.63
C ARG A 176 -5.00 -1.71 -9.63
N LEU A 177 -5.29 -0.41 -9.70
CA LEU A 177 -6.34 0.22 -8.93
C LEU A 177 -7.70 -0.15 -9.51
N LYS A 178 -8.63 -0.56 -8.65
CA LYS A 178 -9.92 -1.13 -9.06
C LYS A 178 -11.04 -0.10 -9.10
N THR A 179 -11.04 0.82 -8.14
CA THR A 179 -12.06 1.87 -8.01
C THR A 179 -11.74 3.06 -8.90
N GLU A 180 -12.76 3.64 -9.53
CA GLU A 180 -12.62 4.90 -10.29
C GLU A 180 -12.06 6.07 -9.47
N PRO A 181 -12.55 6.36 -8.24
CA PRO A 181 -11.90 7.37 -7.40
C PRO A 181 -10.45 7.01 -7.04
N GLY A 182 -10.16 5.72 -6.88
CA GLY A 182 -8.81 5.20 -6.63
C GLY A 182 -7.88 5.51 -7.78
N LYS A 183 -8.26 5.17 -9.02
CA LYS A 183 -7.51 5.47 -10.24
C LYS A 183 -7.21 6.96 -10.38
N LYS A 184 -8.21 7.83 -10.22
CA LYS A 184 -8.03 9.29 -10.29
C LYS A 184 -7.02 9.81 -9.25
N LEU A 185 -7.04 9.27 -8.04
CA LEU A 185 -6.08 9.63 -7.00
C LEU A 185 -4.69 9.02 -7.28
N GLY A 186 -4.67 7.81 -7.84
CA GLY A 186 -3.48 7.10 -8.30
C GLY A 186 -2.73 7.88 -9.34
N ASP A 187 -3.40 8.39 -10.38
CA ASP A 187 -2.80 9.17 -11.46
C ASP A 187 -2.08 10.42 -10.92
N LYS A 188 -2.72 11.14 -9.98
CA LYS A 188 -2.11 12.31 -9.33
C LYS A 188 -0.85 11.92 -8.54
N ARG A 189 -0.89 10.81 -7.80
CA ARG A 189 0.26 10.31 -7.03
C ARG A 189 1.35 9.76 -7.92
N HIS A 190 0.99 9.17 -9.05
CA HIS A 190 1.90 8.66 -10.07
C HIS A 190 2.72 9.78 -10.69
N GLN A 191 2.08 10.90 -11.05
CA GLN A 191 2.78 12.07 -11.59
C GLN A 191 3.89 12.57 -10.67
N VAL A 192 3.69 12.52 -9.34
CA VAL A 192 4.72 12.87 -8.36
C VAL A 192 5.89 11.88 -8.41
N VAL A 193 5.61 10.57 -8.47
CA VAL A 193 6.65 9.53 -8.57
C VAL A 193 7.45 9.71 -9.86
N SER A 194 6.78 9.85 -11.00
CA SER A 194 7.43 10.03 -12.30
C SER A 194 8.26 11.31 -12.36
N SER A 195 7.79 12.40 -11.76
CA SER A 195 8.55 13.65 -11.67
C SER A 195 9.82 13.48 -10.83
N ILE A 196 9.74 12.74 -9.72
CA ILE A 196 10.91 12.47 -8.87
C ILE A 196 11.90 11.54 -9.57
N CYS A 197 11.44 10.49 -10.25
CA CYS A 197 12.32 9.64 -11.06
C CYS A 197 13.04 10.43 -12.15
N LEU A 198 12.33 11.33 -12.85
CA LEU A 198 12.92 12.18 -13.88
C LEU A 198 13.96 13.15 -13.30
N ASN A 199 13.63 13.82 -12.20
CA ASN A 199 14.57 14.74 -11.54
C ASN A 199 15.79 13.99 -11.00
N PHE A 200 15.61 12.81 -10.43
CA PHE A 200 16.72 11.99 -9.98
C PHE A 200 17.66 11.62 -11.14
N PHE A 201 17.10 11.24 -12.30
CA PHE A 201 17.90 10.96 -13.49
C PHE A 201 18.68 12.20 -13.96
N LEU A 202 18.07 13.37 -13.94
CA LEU A 202 18.75 14.64 -14.26
C LEU A 202 19.87 14.93 -13.27
N ASP A 203 19.63 14.79 -11.96
CA ASP A 203 20.62 15.05 -10.91
C ASP A 203 21.80 14.08 -11.01
N SER A 204 21.55 12.79 -11.26
CA SER A 204 22.60 11.77 -11.41
C SER A 204 23.41 11.90 -12.70
N HIS A 205 22.85 12.54 -13.73
CA HIS A 205 23.49 12.79 -15.01
C HIS A 205 23.90 14.26 -15.20
N THR A 206 23.91 15.07 -14.14
CA THR A 206 24.56 16.38 -14.19
C THR A 206 26.05 16.17 -14.39
N ARG A 207 26.49 16.23 -15.66
CA ARG A 207 27.87 16.58 -15.99
C ARG A 207 28.19 17.82 -15.17
N SER A 208 29.24 17.74 -14.36
CA SER A 208 29.88 18.85 -13.67
C SER A 208 29.52 20.17 -14.35
N PHE A 209 28.67 20.97 -13.70
CA PHE A 209 28.63 22.38 -14.02
C PHE A 209 30.02 22.88 -13.63
N THR A 210 30.94 22.84 -14.58
CA THR A 210 32.24 23.46 -14.45
C THR A 210 31.97 24.88 -13.98
N VAL A 211 32.41 25.15 -12.76
CA VAL A 211 32.41 26.46 -12.13
C VAL A 211 33.36 27.34 -12.92
N ASP A 212 32.93 27.83 -14.10
CA ASP A 212 33.80 28.62 -14.97
C ASP A 212 33.05 29.70 -15.77
N ARG A 213 31.93 30.19 -15.23
CA ARG A 213 31.21 31.37 -15.75
C ARG A 213 30.86 32.42 -14.71
N PHE A 214 31.70 32.59 -13.69
CA PHE A 214 31.59 33.72 -12.75
C PHE A 214 32.89 34.54 -12.62
N SER A 215 33.76 34.56 -13.64
CA SER A 215 34.96 35.41 -13.67
C SER A 215 34.92 36.55 -14.70
N ARG A 216 33.77 36.82 -15.37
CA ARG A 216 33.63 37.95 -16.32
C ARG A 216 32.82 39.15 -15.84
N PHE A 217 32.62 39.29 -14.52
CA PHE A 217 32.07 40.52 -13.94
C PHE A 217 32.72 40.83 -12.58
N ARG A 218 34.02 41.12 -12.60
CA ARG A 218 34.62 42.12 -11.71
C ARG A 218 35.65 42.89 -12.55
N GLY A 219 35.45 44.20 -12.61
CA GLY A 219 36.37 45.15 -13.24
C GLY A 219 37.67 45.28 -12.46
#